data_AF-A0A024TXQ0-F1
#
_entry.id   AF-A0A024TXQ0-F1
#
_cell.length_a   1.000
_cell.length_b   1.000
_cell.length_c   1.000
_cell.angle_alpha   90.00
_cell.angle_beta   90.00
_cell.angle_gamma   90.00
#
_symmetry.space_group_name_H-M   'P 1'
#
loop_
_entity.id
_entity.type
_entity.pdbx_description
1 polymer ?
#
loop_
_entity_poly.entity_id
_entity_poly.type
_entity_poly.pdbx_seq_one_letter_code
_entity_poly.pdbx_strand_id
1 'polypeptide(L)'
;MAAMRPAGYSKKDSEPFGKKKLGRNVEAFIAREEQLSTAMRNTKISNHIKGRAVWEDKQGKRGVTYTRQRVDKQITEEIEMANRELLAIRTERIKAYYTKCYMEWERALNARGLALVRERD
;
A
#
# COMPACT_ATOMS: atom_id res chain seq x y z
N MET A 1 52.77 18.30 -81.64
CA MET A 1 52.29 16.94 -81.98
C MET A 1 51.73 16.31 -80.70
N ALA A 2 50.40 16.26 -80.55
CA ALA A 2 49.75 15.73 -79.36
C ALA A 2 49.43 14.24 -79.57
N ALA A 3 49.96 13.37 -78.71
CA ALA A 3 49.71 11.93 -78.76
C ALA A 3 48.31 11.61 -78.19
N MET A 4 47.39 11.14 -79.04
CA MET A 4 46.10 10.56 -78.63
C MET A 4 46.34 9.24 -77.89
N ARG A 5 45.89 9.14 -76.63
CA ARG A 5 45.76 7.85 -75.92
C ARG A 5 44.37 7.26 -76.18
N PRO A 6 44.25 5.93 -76.38
CA PRO A 6 42.97 5.30 -76.64
C PRO A 6 42.10 5.27 -75.38
N ALA A 7 40.80 5.49 -75.56
CA ALA A 7 39.79 5.39 -74.51
C ALA A 7 39.76 3.95 -73.95
N GLY A 8 40.40 3.76 -72.79
CA GLY A 8 40.32 2.52 -72.05
C GLY A 8 38.88 2.27 -71.61
N TYR A 9 38.38 1.08 -71.91
CA TYR A 9 37.15 0.54 -71.34
C TYR A 9 37.18 0.69 -69.81
N SER A 10 36.31 1.54 -69.28
CA SER A 10 36.00 1.56 -67.85
C SER A 10 35.35 0.22 -67.50
N LYS A 11 36.09 -0.62 -66.77
CA LYS A 11 35.52 -1.80 -66.11
C LYS A 11 34.33 -1.32 -65.29
N LYS A 12 33.14 -1.82 -65.61
CA LYS A 12 32.00 -1.77 -64.68
C LYS A 12 32.43 -2.51 -63.44
N ASP A 13 32.64 -1.78 -62.35
CA ASP A 13 32.76 -2.36 -61.02
C ASP A 13 31.53 -3.24 -60.82
N SER A 14 31.76 -4.54 -60.80
CA SER A 14 30.75 -5.53 -60.48
C SER A 14 30.27 -5.23 -59.07
N GLU A 15 29.09 -4.61 -58.95
CA GLU A 15 28.38 -4.56 -57.68
C GLU A 15 28.31 -5.98 -57.11
N PRO A 16 28.68 -6.20 -55.84
CA PRO A 16 28.59 -7.51 -55.24
C PRO A 16 27.13 -7.98 -55.37
N PHE A 17 26.93 -9.18 -55.93
CA PHE A 17 25.64 -9.86 -55.93
C PHE A 17 25.18 -10.02 -54.47
N GLY A 18 24.47 -9.03 -53.95
CA GLY A 18 24.20 -8.89 -52.52
C GLY A 18 23.31 -7.70 -52.25
N LYS A 19 22.00 -7.94 -52.34
CA LYS A 19 20.88 -7.01 -52.07
C LYS A 19 20.83 -5.80 -53.01
N LYS A 20 19.99 -5.91 -54.05
CA LYS A 20 19.53 -4.76 -54.83
C LYS A 20 19.03 -3.69 -53.85
N LYS A 21 19.57 -2.46 -53.94
CA LYS A 21 19.03 -1.32 -53.18
C LYS A 21 17.54 -1.24 -53.47
N LEU A 22 16.73 -1.31 -52.42
CA LEU A 22 15.28 -1.26 -52.58
C LEU A 22 14.91 0.13 -53.12
N GLY A 23 13.84 0.22 -53.90
CA GLY A 23 13.36 1.52 -54.33
C GLY A 23 13.02 2.38 -53.11
N ARG A 24 13.32 3.68 -53.14
CA ARG A 24 13.13 4.62 -52.01
C ARG A 24 11.74 4.53 -51.35
N ASN A 25 10.70 4.26 -52.15
CA ASN A 25 9.32 4.08 -51.67
C ASN A 25 9.13 2.79 -50.86
N VAL A 26 9.82 1.70 -51.26
CA VAL A 26 9.81 0.42 -50.57
C VAL A 26 10.56 0.53 -49.24
N GLU A 27 11.69 1.22 -49.22
CA GLU A 27 12.43 1.50 -47.98
C GLU A 27 11.62 2.35 -47.00
N ALA A 28 10.96 3.41 -47.50
CA ALA A 28 10.08 4.25 -46.68
C ALA A 28 8.88 3.46 -46.12
N PHE A 29 8.30 2.56 -46.91
CA PHE A 29 7.21 1.70 -46.47
C PHE A 29 7.66 0.73 -45.38
N ILE A 30 8.79 0.04 -45.57
CA ILE A 30 9.34 -0.91 -44.59
C ILE A 30 9.65 -0.18 -43.28
N ALA A 31 10.29 0.99 -43.34
CA ALA A 31 10.59 1.78 -42.15
C ALA A 31 9.32 2.19 -41.39
N ARG A 32 8.25 2.55 -42.11
CA ARG A 32 6.95 2.89 -41.50
C ARG A 32 6.29 1.70 -40.82
N GLU A 33 6.32 0.53 -41.45
CA GLU A 33 5.78 -0.71 -40.87
C GLU A 33 6.57 -1.16 -39.64
N GLU A 34 7.90 -1.02 -39.67
CA GLU A 34 8.76 -1.34 -38.52
C GLU A 34 8.49 -0.38 -37.34
N GLN A 35 8.31 0.91 -37.62
CA GLN A 35 7.89 1.90 -36.62
C GLN A 35 6.51 1.58 -36.04
N LEU A 36 5.54 1.21 -36.87
CA LEU A 36 4.20 0.85 -36.43
C LEU A 36 4.22 -0.39 -35.53
N SER A 37 4.93 -1.45 -35.95
CA SER A 37 5.12 -2.68 -35.18
C SER A 37 5.75 -2.40 -33.82
N THR A 38 6.77 -1.55 -33.79
CA THR A 38 7.44 -1.12 -32.55
C THR A 38 6.49 -0.32 -31.65
N ALA A 39 5.71 0.61 -32.20
CA ALA A 39 4.73 1.39 -31.45
C ALA A 39 3.63 0.52 -30.85
N MET A 40 3.13 -0.47 -31.59
CA MET A 40 2.15 -1.44 -31.10
C MET A 40 2.70 -2.28 -29.95
N ARG A 41 3.94 -2.78 -30.09
CA ARG A 41 4.63 -3.52 -29.02
C ARG A 41 4.79 -2.67 -27.76
N ASN A 42 5.26 -1.43 -27.92
CA ASN A 42 5.45 -0.50 -26.80
C ASN A 42 4.13 -0.18 -26.10
N THR A 43 3.05 0.03 -26.87
CA THR A 43 1.71 0.27 -26.32
C THR A 43 1.23 -0.92 -25.49
N LYS A 44 1.43 -2.15 -26.00
CA LYS A 44 1.06 -3.37 -25.27
C LYS A 44 1.81 -3.50 -23.94
N ILE A 45 3.13 -3.25 -23.95
CA ILE A 45 3.97 -3.28 -22.75
C ILE A 45 3.55 -2.18 -21.77
N SER A 46 3.35 -0.96 -22.26
CA SER A 46 2.92 0.18 -21.45
C SER A 46 1.59 -0.08 -20.75
N ASN A 47 0.60 -0.61 -21.47
CA ASN A 47 -0.70 -0.98 -20.89
C ASN A 47 -0.57 -2.06 -19.81
N HIS A 48 0.31 -3.04 -20.01
CA HIS A 48 0.57 -4.07 -19.02
C HIS A 48 1.19 -3.48 -17.74
N ILE A 49 2.23 -2.63 -17.88
CA ILE A 49 2.88 -1.96 -16.76
C ILE A 49 1.88 -1.07 -16.01
N LYS A 50 1.06 -0.31 -16.72
CA LYS A 50 0.01 0.53 -16.13
C LYS A 50 -0.97 -0.30 -15.30
N GLY A 51 -1.46 -1.41 -15.85
CA GLY A 51 -2.37 -2.30 -15.13
C GLY A 51 -1.74 -2.88 -13.86
N ARG A 52 -0.47 -3.28 -13.94
CA ARG A 52 0.29 -3.80 -12.80
C ARG A 52 0.49 -2.76 -11.71
N ALA A 53 0.91 -1.55 -12.07
CA ALA A 53 1.13 -0.45 -11.11
C ALA A 53 -0.15 -0.10 -10.34
N VAL A 54 -1.30 -0.05 -11.02
CA VAL A 54 -2.60 0.21 -10.38
C VAL A 54 -2.98 -0.92 -9.41
N TRP A 55 -2.73 -2.18 -9.80
CA TRP A 55 -3.01 -3.32 -8.94
C TRP A 55 -2.12 -3.33 -7.69
N GLU A 56 -0.82 -3.09 -7.85
CA GLU A 56 0.14 -3.05 -6.74
C GLU A 56 -0.19 -1.93 -5.74
N ASP A 57 -0.54 -0.72 -6.20
CA ASP A 57 -0.98 0.38 -5.31
C ASP A 57 -2.26 -0.01 -4.54
N LYS A 58 -3.21 -0.65 -5.22
CA LYS A 58 -4.45 -1.13 -4.57
C LYS A 58 -4.19 -2.20 -3.52
N GLN A 59 -3.25 -3.13 -3.75
CA GLN A 59 -2.89 -4.14 -2.75
C GLN A 59 -2.13 -3.52 -1.57
N GLY A 60 -1.19 -2.61 -1.83
CA GLY A 60 -0.46 -1.89 -0.78
C GLY A 60 -1.40 -1.17 0.18
N LYS A 61 -2.38 -0.44 -0.36
CA LYS A 61 -3.43 0.24 0.42
C LYS A 61 -4.28 -0.72 1.24
N ARG A 62 -4.65 -1.88 0.69
CA ARG A 62 -5.41 -2.91 1.42
C ARG A 62 -4.64 -3.48 2.60
N GLY A 63 -3.35 -3.77 2.43
CA GLY A 63 -2.50 -4.27 3.50
C GLY A 63 -2.41 -3.29 4.67
N VAL A 64 -2.14 -2.02 4.38
CA VAL A 64 -2.07 -0.95 5.40
C VAL A 64 -3.40 -0.77 6.12
N THR A 65 -4.51 -0.76 5.36
CA THR A 65 -5.86 -0.59 5.93
C THR A 65 -6.22 -1.75 6.86
N TYR A 66 -5.92 -2.99 6.46
CA TYR A 66 -6.19 -4.17 7.27
C TYR A 66 -5.36 -4.20 8.56
N THR A 67 -4.06 -3.87 8.47
CA THR A 67 -3.21 -3.75 9.65
C THR A 67 -3.72 -2.69 10.60
N ARG A 68 -4.11 -1.51 10.10
CA ARG A 68 -4.69 -0.44 10.91
C ARG A 68 -5.98 -0.88 11.60
N GLN A 69 -6.90 -1.51 10.87
CA GLN A 69 -8.16 -2.01 11.45
C GLN A 69 -7.92 -3.04 12.56
N ARG A 70 -6.94 -3.93 12.39
CA ARG A 70 -6.59 -4.91 13.44
C ARG A 70 -6.03 -4.24 14.68
N VAL A 71 -5.14 -3.27 14.50
CA VAL A 71 -4.55 -2.51 15.61
C VAL A 71 -5.63 -1.70 16.33
N ASP A 72 -6.48 -0.98 15.61
CA ASP A 72 -7.58 -0.19 16.20
C ASP A 72 -8.53 -1.08 17.01
N LYS A 73 -8.84 -2.30 16.51
CA LYS A 73 -9.65 -3.28 17.23
C LYS A 73 -8.98 -3.74 18.53
N GLN A 74 -7.68 -4.08 18.47
CA GLN A 74 -6.92 -4.47 19.66
C GLN A 74 -6.87 -3.36 20.71
N ILE A 75 -6.61 -2.12 20.29
CA ILE A 75 -6.62 -0.95 21.18
C ILE A 75 -7.99 -0.79 21.85
N THR A 76 -9.07 -0.96 21.08
CA THR A 76 -10.43 -0.85 21.63
C THR A 76 -10.71 -1.92 22.69
N GLU A 77 -10.34 -3.17 22.41
CA GLU A 77 -10.49 -4.28 23.36
C GLU A 77 -9.66 -4.05 24.64
N GLU A 78 -8.42 -3.57 24.52
CA GLU A 78 -7.55 -3.26 25.65
C GLU A 78 -8.12 -2.12 26.52
N ILE A 79 -8.64 -1.06 25.90
CA ILE A 79 -9.29 0.06 26.62
C ILE A 79 -10.52 -0.42 27.39
N GLU A 80 -11.34 -1.28 26.77
CA GLU A 80 -12.52 -1.83 27.44
C GLU A 80 -12.16 -2.68 28.67
N MET A 81 -11.13 -3.52 28.57
CA MET A 81 -10.65 -4.31 29.71
C MET A 81 -10.11 -3.42 30.82
N ALA A 82 -9.25 -2.44 30.48
CA ALA A 82 -8.70 -1.50 31.44
C ALA A 82 -9.81 -0.70 32.17
N ASN A 83 -10.86 -0.31 31.46
CA ASN A 83 -12.01 0.38 32.06
C ASN A 83 -12.77 -0.50 33.06
N ARG A 84 -12.96 -1.80 32.75
CA ARG A 84 -13.61 -2.76 33.68
C ARG A 84 -12.77 -2.95 34.94
N GLU A 85 -11.47 -3.13 34.79
CA GLU A 85 -10.54 -3.26 35.92
C GLU A 85 -10.55 -2.00 36.80
N LEU A 86 -10.50 -0.83 36.18
CA LEU A 86 -10.54 0.45 36.89
C LEU A 86 -11.85 0.63 37.68
N LEU A 87 -12.99 0.25 37.10
CA LEU A 87 -14.28 0.28 37.79
C LEU A 87 -14.31 -0.69 38.96
N ALA A 88 -13.78 -1.90 38.81
CA ALA A 88 -13.68 -2.87 39.90
C ALA A 88 -12.83 -2.33 41.05
N ILE A 89 -11.62 -1.83 40.76
CA ILE A 89 -10.72 -1.24 41.76
C ILE A 89 -11.38 -0.05 42.47
N ARG A 90 -12.02 0.84 41.70
CA ARG A 90 -12.71 2.01 42.27
C ARG A 90 -13.85 1.57 43.20
N THR A 91 -14.63 0.59 42.80
CA THR A 91 -15.76 0.08 43.59
C THR A 91 -15.26 -0.52 44.90
N GLU A 92 -14.22 -1.34 44.85
CA GLU A 92 -13.62 -1.93 46.05
C GLU A 92 -13.04 -0.88 46.99
N ARG A 93 -12.36 0.14 46.46
CA ARG A 93 -11.88 1.28 47.26
C ARG A 93 -13.01 2.05 47.94
N ILE A 94 -14.10 2.32 47.21
CA ILE A 94 -15.27 3.02 47.73
C ILE A 94 -15.93 2.18 48.84
N LYS A 95 -16.13 0.89 48.62
CA LYS A 95 -16.66 -0.03 49.63
C LYS A 95 -15.78 -0.03 50.88
N ALA A 96 -14.48 -0.20 50.74
CA ALA A 96 -13.54 -0.20 51.87
C ALA A 96 -13.60 1.10 52.67
N TYR A 97 -13.67 2.25 51.97
CA TYR A 97 -13.82 3.56 52.61
C TYR A 97 -15.12 3.67 53.41
N TYR A 98 -16.26 3.33 52.80
CA TYR A 98 -17.55 3.41 53.49
C TYR A 98 -17.69 2.38 54.61
N THR A 99 -17.12 1.18 54.48
CA THR A 99 -17.05 0.21 55.57
C THR A 99 -16.28 0.78 56.76
N LYS A 100 -15.16 1.47 56.51
CA LYS A 100 -14.40 2.14 57.58
C LYS A 100 -15.24 3.23 58.25
N CYS A 101 -15.89 4.10 57.46
CA CYS A 101 -16.77 5.14 57.99
C CYS A 101 -17.94 4.55 58.79
N TYR A 102 -18.55 3.47 58.30
CA TYR A 102 -19.62 2.76 58.99
C TYR A 102 -19.15 2.27 60.37
N MET A 103 -17.99 1.62 60.44
CA MET A 103 -17.44 1.14 61.70
C MET A 103 -17.12 2.28 62.68
N GLU A 104 -16.62 3.41 62.19
CA GLU A 104 -16.34 4.59 63.02
C GLU A 104 -17.62 5.21 63.58
N TRP A 105 -18.65 5.37 62.75
CA TRP A 105 -19.95 5.89 63.17
C TRP A 105 -20.68 4.96 64.14
N GLU A 106 -20.66 3.66 63.89
CA GLU A 106 -21.27 2.68 64.78
C GLU A 106 -20.62 2.72 66.17
N ARG A 107 -19.29 2.82 66.25
CA ARG A 107 -18.59 2.99 67.53
C ARG A 107 -19.02 4.27 68.25
N ALA A 108 -19.12 5.39 67.53
CA ALA A 108 -19.50 6.68 68.11
C ALA A 108 -20.97 6.70 68.59
N LEU A 109 -21.87 6.03 67.87
CA LEU A 109 -23.28 5.90 68.27
C LEU A 109 -23.44 4.97 69.47
N ASN A 110 -22.74 3.83 69.47
CA ASN A 110 -22.76 2.89 70.60
C ASN A 110 -22.26 3.55 71.89
N ALA A 111 -21.25 4.42 71.80
CA ALA A 111 -20.78 5.22 72.93
C ALA A 111 -21.86 6.17 73.51
N ARG A 112 -22.90 6.48 72.73
CA ARG A 112 -24.07 7.29 73.12
C ARG A 112 -25.31 6.44 73.42
N GLY A 113 -25.20 5.11 73.41
CA GLY A 113 -26.32 4.18 73.60
C GLY A 113 -27.26 4.07 72.38
N LEU A 114 -26.83 4.52 71.20
CA LEU A 114 -27.57 4.42 69.94
C LEU A 114 -26.90 3.42 68.99
N ALA A 115 -27.59 2.96 67.94
CA ALA A 115 -27.01 2.08 66.91
C ALA A 115 -27.54 2.42 65.51
N LEU A 116 -26.78 2.10 64.46
CA LEU A 116 -27.26 2.21 63.08
C LEU A 116 -28.34 1.16 62.79
N VAL A 117 -29.37 1.59 62.04
CA VAL A 117 -30.41 0.69 61.55
C VAL A 117 -29.82 -0.24 60.51
N ARG A 118 -30.01 -1.55 60.68
CA ARG A 118 -29.65 -2.58 59.71
C ARG A 118 -30.92 -3.15 59.09
N GLU A 119 -30.94 -3.34 57.78
CA GLU A 119 -31.98 -4.12 57.14
C GLU A 119 -31.93 -5.55 57.69
N ARG A 120 -33.09 -6.08 58.09
CA ARG A 120 -33.25 -7.50 58.39
C ARG A 120 -33.73 -8.15 57.10
N ASP A 121 -33.00 -9.18 56.67
CA ASP A 121 -33.47 -10.12 55.65
C ASP A 121 -34.78 -10.81 56.07
#